data_AF-A0A2V9KX10-F1
#
_entry.id   AF-A0A2V9KX10-F1
#
_cell.length_a   1.000
_cell.length_b   1.000
_cell.length_c   1.000
_cell.angle_alpha   90.00
_cell.angle_beta   90.00
_cell.angle_gamma   90.00
#
_symmetry.space_group_name_H-M   'P 1'
#
loop_
_entity.id
_entity.type
_entity.pdbx_description
1 polymer ?
#
loop_
_entity_poly.entity_id
_entity_poly.type
_entity_poly.pdbx_seq_one_letter_code
_entity_poly.pdbx_strand_id
1 'polypeptide(L)'
;MYDDVVTVVENRPLTGGHYLLSVHSPRQAKATRPGQFAMVRLPGGLDTLLRRPMSIYDLKPSNTRKGGNTKPKVGGHRPPLQQAPEIIQLLYKIVGKGTRLMAKLAPGDKLEMLAPLGHGFFPEDYQADAHAADEVLHVAGGIGIAALLLPARELASEGIHQRLFFG
;
A
#
# COMPACT_ATOMS: atom_id res chain seq x y z
N MET A 1 11.68 -4.42 10.67
CA MET A 1 12.26 -3.80 9.46
C MET A 1 13.02 -4.87 8.70
N TYR A 2 12.78 -4.99 7.39
CA TYR A 2 13.42 -5.97 6.52
C TYR A 2 13.94 -5.29 5.26
N ASP A 3 15.11 -5.70 4.77
CA ASP A 3 15.67 -5.25 3.50
C ASP A 3 15.69 -6.44 2.52
N ASP A 4 14.76 -6.43 1.58
CA ASP A 4 14.57 -7.55 0.65
C ASP A 4 14.58 -7.10 -0.80
N VAL A 5 15.00 -8.00 -1.68
CA VAL A 5 14.70 -7.91 -3.11
C VAL A 5 13.30 -8.48 -3.33
N VAL A 6 12.35 -7.64 -3.74
CA VAL A 6 10.95 -8.01 -3.93
C VAL A 6 10.60 -8.08 -5.41
N THR A 7 9.53 -8.82 -5.72
CA THR A 7 9.09 -9.05 -7.10
C THR A 7 7.90 -8.17 -7.42
N VAL A 8 7.97 -7.46 -8.54
CA VAL A 8 6.84 -6.72 -9.10
C VAL A 8 5.79 -7.71 -9.57
N VAL A 9 4.57 -7.59 -9.03
CA VAL A 9 3.39 -8.35 -9.46
C VAL A 9 2.64 -7.59 -10.54
N GLU A 10 2.49 -6.29 -10.34
CA GLU A 10 1.82 -5.39 -11.27
C GLU A 10 2.34 -3.97 -11.07
N ASN A 11 2.42 -3.19 -12.14
CA ASN A 11 2.70 -1.76 -12.06
C ASN A 11 1.80 -1.06 -13.08
N ARG A 12 0.64 -0.57 -12.63
CA ARG A 12 -0.38 -0.04 -13.52
C ARG A 12 -0.43 1.48 -13.49
N PRO A 13 -0.53 2.15 -14.65
CA PRO A 13 -0.77 3.58 -14.70
C PRO A 13 -2.18 3.90 -14.18
N LEU A 14 -2.28 5.03 -13.51
CA LEU A 14 -3.51 5.72 -13.14
C LEU A 14 -3.55 7.07 -13.87
N THR A 15 -4.51 7.92 -13.52
CA THR A 15 -4.63 9.27 -14.10
C THR A 15 -3.60 10.24 -13.50
N GLY A 16 -3.25 11.30 -14.25
CA GLY A 16 -2.40 12.39 -13.74
C GLY A 16 -0.94 12.00 -13.46
N GLY A 17 -0.42 10.97 -14.13
CA GLY A 17 0.96 10.49 -13.95
C GLY A 17 1.17 9.69 -12.65
N HIS A 18 0.09 9.25 -12.03
CA HIS A 18 0.13 8.35 -10.88
C HIS A 18 0.22 6.90 -11.33
N TYR A 19 0.82 6.06 -10.52
CA TYR A 19 0.98 4.63 -10.75
C TYR A 19 0.72 3.88 -9.46
N LEU A 20 0.16 2.68 -9.59
CA LEU A 20 0.02 1.73 -8.50
C LEU A 20 0.95 0.55 -8.74
N LEU A 21 1.99 0.45 -7.91
CA LEU A 21 2.97 -0.62 -7.93
C LEU A 21 2.61 -1.66 -6.86
N SER A 22 2.36 -2.89 -7.29
CA SER A 22 2.11 -4.04 -6.41
C SER A 22 3.35 -4.93 -6.40
N VAL A 23 3.89 -5.20 -5.21
CA VAL A 23 5.05 -6.08 -5.02
C VAL A 23 4.72 -7.24 -4.10
N HIS A 24 5.19 -8.43 -4.45
CA HIS A 24 5.10 -9.61 -3.58
C HIS A 24 6.18 -9.52 -2.50
N SER A 25 5.74 -9.37 -1.26
CA SER A 25 6.61 -9.28 -0.08
C SER A 25 5.88 -9.73 1.19
N PRO A 26 5.63 -11.05 1.36
CA PRO A 26 4.76 -11.56 2.43
C PRO A 26 5.18 -11.17 3.83
N ARG A 27 6.50 -11.24 4.11
CA ARG A 27 7.04 -10.92 5.43
C ARG A 27 6.86 -9.44 5.77
N GLN A 28 7.14 -8.55 4.81
CA GLN A 28 6.97 -7.11 5.01
C GLN A 28 5.49 -6.73 5.08
N ALA A 29 4.65 -7.34 4.24
CA ALA A 29 3.20 -7.13 4.21
C ALA A 29 2.57 -7.48 5.57
N LYS A 30 2.91 -8.64 6.14
CA LYS A 30 2.42 -9.06 7.46
C LYS A 30 2.85 -8.15 8.59
N ALA A 31 4.05 -7.56 8.51
CA ALA A 31 4.58 -6.68 9.54
C ALA A 31 4.14 -5.21 9.41
N THR A 32 3.51 -4.85 8.29
CA THR A 32 3.14 -3.46 8.00
C THR A 32 1.95 -3.02 8.84
N ARG A 33 2.09 -1.82 9.41
CA ARG A 33 1.04 -1.12 10.16
C ARG A 33 0.57 0.12 9.39
N PRO A 34 -0.62 0.66 9.70
CA PRO A 34 -1.15 1.83 8.99
C PRO A 34 -0.23 3.05 9.06
N GLY A 35 -0.14 3.82 7.97
CA GLY A 35 0.70 5.02 7.86
C GLY A 35 2.19 4.77 7.66
N GLN A 36 2.67 3.52 7.66
CA GLN A 36 4.08 3.22 7.41
C GLN A 36 4.45 3.37 5.93
N PHE A 37 5.76 3.45 5.67
CA PHE A 37 6.32 3.61 4.33
C PHE A 37 7.42 2.59 4.03
N ALA A 38 7.81 2.53 2.76
CA ALA A 38 8.89 1.69 2.24
C ALA A 38 9.95 2.56 1.56
N MET A 39 11.22 2.20 1.72
CA MET A 39 12.34 2.80 1.01
C MET A 39 12.71 1.94 -0.21
N VAL A 40 12.40 2.44 -1.40
CA VAL A 40 12.50 1.70 -2.67
C VAL A 40 13.74 2.10 -3.47
N ARG A 41 14.44 1.12 -4.05
CA ARG A 41 15.55 1.32 -4.98
C ARG A 41 15.49 0.35 -6.15
N LEU A 42 15.80 0.85 -7.34
CA LEU A 42 15.95 0.03 -8.54
C LEU A 42 17.40 -0.47 -8.63
N PRO A 43 17.63 -1.80 -8.79
CA PRO A 43 18.97 -2.34 -8.99
C PRO A 43 19.53 -1.94 -10.36
N GLY A 44 20.85 -1.81 -10.47
CA GLY A 44 21.55 -1.67 -11.76
C GLY A 44 21.68 -0.26 -12.36
N GLY A 45 21.22 0.79 -11.69
CA GLY A 45 21.35 2.18 -12.17
C GLY A 45 22.25 3.05 -11.30
N LEU A 46 23.29 3.67 -11.90
CA LEU A 46 24.05 4.76 -11.25
C LEU A 46 23.17 5.98 -10.93
N ASP A 47 22.00 6.08 -11.56
CA ASP A 47 21.03 7.16 -11.36
C ASP A 47 20.09 6.95 -10.14
N THR A 48 20.14 5.76 -9.53
CA THR A 48 19.27 5.36 -8.42
C THR A 48 20.07 4.99 -7.17
N LEU A 49 21.18 5.68 -6.90
CA LEU A 49 22.04 5.46 -5.73
C LEU A 49 21.26 5.52 -4.41
N LEU A 50 20.34 6.49 -4.28
CA LEU A 50 19.53 6.65 -3.07
C LEU A 50 18.18 5.95 -3.18
N ARG A 51 17.79 5.29 -2.09
CA ARG A 51 16.42 4.79 -1.89
C ARG A 51 15.45 5.97 -1.78
N ARG A 52 14.23 5.80 -2.28
CA ARG A 52 13.17 6.81 -2.24
C ARG A 52 12.05 6.35 -1.31
N PRO A 53 11.58 7.20 -0.38
CA PRO A 53 10.47 6.86 0.48
C PRO A 53 9.17 6.85 -0.33
N MET A 54 8.36 5.81 -0.14
CA MET A 54 7.04 5.65 -0.72
C MET A 54 6.08 5.15 0.36
N SER A 55 4.98 5.85 0.61
CA SER A 55 3.95 5.39 1.55
C SER A 55 3.39 4.04 1.10
N ILE A 56 3.15 3.15 2.07
CA ILE A 56 2.44 1.92 1.79
C ILE A 56 0.95 2.25 1.71
N TYR A 57 0.40 2.09 0.50
CA TYR A 57 -0.98 2.45 0.19
C TYR A 57 -1.97 1.37 0.63
N ASP A 58 -1.68 0.12 0.30
CA ASP A 58 -2.59 -0.98 0.58
C ASP A 58 -1.84 -2.31 0.77
N LEU A 59 -2.52 -3.27 1.40
CA LEU A 59 -2.09 -4.64 1.60
C LEU A 59 -3.12 -5.58 0.97
N LYS A 60 -2.68 -6.51 0.12
CA LYS A 60 -3.56 -7.50 -0.55
C LYS A 60 -3.10 -8.93 -0.29
N PRO A 61 -4.03 -9.91 -0.23
CA PRO A 61 -3.66 -11.32 -0.31
C PRO A 61 -3.08 -11.65 -1.70
N SER A 62 -2.26 -12.70 -1.79
CA SER A 62 -1.77 -13.18 -3.08
C SER A 62 -2.89 -13.93 -3.81
N ASN A 63 -3.35 -13.39 -4.94
CA ASN A 63 -4.35 -14.03 -5.79
C ASN A 63 -3.74 -15.04 -6.77
N THR A 64 -2.72 -15.82 -6.38
CA THR A 64 -2.30 -17.01 -7.14
C THR A 64 -3.33 -18.14 -7.03
N ARG A 65 -4.55 -17.91 -7.52
CA ARG A 65 -5.39 -19.00 -8.03
C ARG A 65 -4.89 -19.31 -9.43
N LYS A 66 -4.26 -20.48 -9.59
CA LYS A 66 -4.07 -21.13 -10.91
C LYS A 66 -5.36 -21.01 -11.72
N GLY A 67 -5.23 -20.74 -13.01
CA GLY A 67 -6.31 -20.48 -13.97
C GLY A 67 -7.59 -21.27 -13.69
N GLY A 68 -8.67 -20.52 -13.48
CA GLY A 68 -10.01 -21.06 -13.29
C GLY A 68 -11.02 -19.94 -13.47
N ASN A 69 -11.52 -19.81 -14.70
CA ASN A 69 -12.53 -18.84 -15.10
C ASN A 69 -13.82 -19.06 -14.30
N THR A 70 -13.99 -18.39 -13.16
CA THR A 70 -15.27 -18.37 -12.44
C THR A 70 -15.51 -16.98 -11.88
N LYS A 71 -16.57 -16.34 -12.39
CA LYS A 71 -17.15 -15.11 -11.85
C LYS A 71 -17.39 -15.27 -10.34
N PRO A 72 -17.16 -14.23 -9.52
CA PRO A 72 -17.50 -14.31 -8.11
C PRO A 72 -19.02 -14.48 -7.97
N LYS A 73 -19.44 -15.61 -7.38
CA LYS A 73 -20.83 -15.84 -6.96
C LYS A 73 -21.14 -14.91 -5.79
N VAL A 74 -22.14 -14.05 -5.98
CA VAL A 74 -22.80 -13.29 -4.92
C VAL A 74 -23.63 -14.29 -4.10
N GLY A 75 -23.31 -14.47 -2.83
CA GLY A 75 -24.12 -15.28 -1.91
C GLY A 75 -23.35 -15.75 -0.68
N GLY A 76 -23.68 -15.19 0.49
CA GLY A 76 -23.24 -15.65 1.81
C GLY A 76 -22.31 -14.69 2.54
N HIS A 77 -22.88 -13.89 3.46
CA HIS A 77 -22.15 -13.06 4.42
C HIS A 77 -21.46 -13.92 5.48
N ARG A 78 -20.36 -14.57 5.10
CA ARG A 78 -19.33 -14.98 6.04
C ARG A 78 -18.03 -14.41 5.50
N PRO A 79 -17.42 -13.39 6.14
CA PRO A 79 -16.14 -12.90 5.67
C PRO A 79 -15.20 -14.09 5.59
N PRO A 80 -14.61 -14.39 4.42
CA PRO A 80 -13.63 -15.46 4.33
C PRO A 80 -12.55 -15.17 5.37
N LEU A 81 -12.12 -16.19 6.12
CA LEU A 81 -10.94 -16.15 6.99
C LEU A 81 -9.90 -15.25 6.33
N GLN A 82 -9.64 -14.08 6.92
CA GLN A 82 -8.83 -13.04 6.28
C GLN A 82 -7.47 -13.63 5.94
N GLN A 83 -7.25 -13.88 4.65
CA GLN A 83 -5.98 -14.40 4.17
C GLN A 83 -4.91 -13.37 4.51
N ALA A 84 -3.79 -13.83 5.07
CA ALA A 84 -2.69 -12.96 5.42
C ALA A 84 -2.23 -12.17 4.19
N PRO A 85 -1.92 -10.87 4.33
CA PRO A 85 -1.48 -10.08 3.20
C PRO A 85 -0.11 -10.57 2.71
N GLU A 86 0.04 -10.66 1.39
CA GLU A 86 1.29 -11.04 0.74
C GLU A 86 1.83 -9.96 -0.19
N ILE A 87 0.96 -9.05 -0.61
CA ILE A 87 1.25 -8.00 -1.58
C ILE A 87 1.22 -6.65 -0.86
N ILE A 88 2.27 -5.86 -1.06
CA ILE A 88 2.29 -4.43 -0.70
C ILE A 88 1.99 -3.62 -1.96
N GLN A 89 1.08 -2.66 -1.85
CA GLN A 89 0.82 -1.68 -2.90
C GLN A 89 1.41 -0.32 -2.52
N LEU A 90 2.14 0.29 -3.46
CA LEU A 90 2.72 1.62 -3.35
C LEU A 90 2.06 2.52 -4.39
N LEU A 91 1.45 3.62 -3.94
CA LEU A 91 0.92 4.65 -4.82
C LEU A 91 1.98 5.75 -4.98
N TYR A 92 2.40 6.03 -6.21
CA TYR A 92 3.42 7.04 -6.49
C TYR A 92 3.09 7.88 -7.72
N LYS A 93 3.73 9.05 -7.83
CA LYS A 93 3.63 9.95 -8.98
C LYS A 93 4.96 10.04 -9.73
N ILE A 94 4.91 10.11 -11.05
CA ILE A 94 6.08 10.46 -11.85
C ILE A 94 6.43 11.93 -11.63
N VAL A 95 7.59 12.17 -11.01
CA VAL A 95 8.11 13.51 -10.69
C VAL A 95 9.58 13.70 -11.11
N GLY A 96 10.29 12.61 -11.42
CA GLY A 96 11.72 12.67 -11.75
C GLY A 96 12.23 11.42 -12.46
N LYS A 97 13.53 11.38 -12.73
CA LYS A 97 14.18 10.28 -13.47
C LYS A 97 13.94 8.92 -12.81
N GLY A 98 14.08 8.83 -11.49
CA GLY A 98 13.86 7.59 -10.74
C GLY A 98 12.43 7.06 -10.87
N THR A 99 11.41 7.90 -10.69
CA THR A 99 10.01 7.46 -10.83
C THR A 99 9.60 7.21 -12.28
N ARG A 100 10.25 7.86 -13.27
CA ARG A 100 10.11 7.50 -14.69
C ARG A 100 10.68 6.11 -14.99
N LEU A 101 11.76 5.70 -14.34
CA LEU A 101 12.29 4.34 -14.45
C LEU A 101 11.38 3.34 -13.74
N MET A 102 10.87 3.68 -12.55
CA MET A 102 9.89 2.84 -11.83
C MET A 102 8.63 2.60 -12.67
N ALA A 103 8.15 3.60 -13.41
CA ALA A 103 6.99 3.47 -14.29
C ALA A 103 7.16 2.45 -15.44
N LYS A 104 8.40 2.02 -15.72
CA LYS A 104 8.72 1.02 -16.74
C LYS A 104 8.79 -0.41 -16.20
N LEU A 105 8.72 -0.60 -14.87
CA LEU A 105 8.76 -1.92 -14.27
C LEU A 105 7.56 -2.77 -14.75
N ALA A 106 7.84 -4.00 -15.14
CA ALA A 106 6.89 -5.01 -15.57
C ALA A 106 6.74 -6.13 -14.51
N PRO A 107 5.65 -6.90 -14.55
CA PRO A 107 5.53 -8.11 -13.74
C PRO A 107 6.75 -9.04 -13.88
N GLY A 108 7.28 -9.51 -12.75
CA GLY A 108 8.49 -10.33 -12.70
C GLY A 108 9.77 -9.54 -12.42
N ASP A 109 9.79 -8.22 -12.68
CA ASP A 109 10.94 -7.38 -12.37
C ASP A 109 11.24 -7.36 -10.87
N LYS A 110 12.48 -7.02 -10.54
CA LYS A 110 12.97 -6.97 -9.17
C LYS A 110 13.30 -5.54 -8.75
N LEU A 111 12.99 -5.21 -7.50
CA LEU A 111 13.43 -3.99 -6.86
C LEU A 111 13.84 -4.27 -5.42
N GLU A 112 14.68 -3.41 -4.85
CA GLU A 112 15.05 -3.47 -3.45
C GLU A 112 14.07 -2.64 -2.61
N MET A 113 13.60 -3.24 -1.53
CA MET A 113 12.62 -2.63 -0.64
C MET A 113 13.01 -2.84 0.82
N LEU A 114 13.22 -1.72 1.49
CA LEU A 114 13.43 -1.66 2.93
C LEU A 114 12.12 -1.21 3.59
N ALA A 115 11.42 -2.13 4.24
CA ALA A 115 10.10 -1.88 4.82
C ALA A 115 9.75 -2.91 5.93
N PRO A 116 8.69 -2.64 6.73
CA PRO A 116 8.07 -1.33 6.90
C PRO A 116 8.96 -0.39 7.72
N LEU A 117 8.74 0.92 7.55
CA LEU A 117 9.43 2.02 8.22
C LEU A 117 8.46 3.09 8.72
N GLY A 118 8.90 3.84 9.72
CA GLY A 118 8.18 4.96 10.31
C GLY A 118 7.20 4.56 11.42
N HIS A 119 6.86 5.56 12.23
CA HIS A 119 5.71 5.51 13.15
C HIS A 119 4.54 6.15 12.41
N GLY A 120 3.51 5.35 12.12
CA GLY A 120 2.38 5.75 11.29
C GLY A 120 1.17 6.13 12.12
N PHE A 121 0.00 5.67 11.70
CA PHE A 121 -1.25 5.80 12.44
C PHE A 121 -1.48 4.49 13.19
N PHE A 122 -0.89 4.36 14.38
CA PHE A 122 -1.02 3.14 15.16
C PHE A 122 -2.29 3.20 16.02
N PRO A 123 -3.17 2.19 15.98
CA PRO A 123 -4.48 2.24 16.64
C PRO A 123 -4.40 2.59 18.13
N GLU A 124 -3.39 2.08 18.84
CA GLU A 124 -3.16 2.38 20.25
C GLU A 124 -2.99 3.88 20.55
N ASP A 125 -2.63 4.69 19.54
CA ASP A 125 -2.40 6.12 19.70
C ASP A 125 -3.67 6.97 19.49
N TYR A 126 -4.71 6.45 18.80
CA TYR A 126 -5.86 7.27 18.40
C TYR A 126 -7.23 6.62 18.57
N GLN A 127 -7.30 5.30 18.78
CA GLN A 127 -8.56 4.56 18.73
C GLN A 127 -9.52 4.94 19.86
N ALA A 128 -9.00 5.19 21.07
CA ALA A 128 -9.83 5.66 22.19
C ALA A 128 -10.52 6.99 21.87
N ASP A 129 -9.77 7.95 21.30
CA ASP A 129 -10.31 9.25 20.90
C ASP A 129 -11.27 9.12 19.71
N ALA A 130 -10.97 8.23 18.76
CA ALA A 130 -11.82 7.97 17.61
C ALA A 130 -13.19 7.37 18.00
N HIS A 131 -13.26 6.52 19.04
CA HIS A 131 -14.52 6.01 19.58
C HIS A 131 -15.31 7.05 20.38
N ALA A 132 -14.63 8.03 20.98
CA ALA A 132 -15.27 9.11 21.72
C ALA A 132 -15.77 10.25 20.83
N ALA A 133 -15.28 10.32 19.59
CA ALA A 133 -15.66 11.36 18.62
C ALA A 133 -16.92 11.00 17.82
N ASP A 134 -17.68 12.02 17.41
CA ASP A 134 -18.84 11.86 16.52
C ASP A 134 -18.41 11.52 15.07
N GLU A 135 -17.24 12.01 14.64
CA GLU A 135 -16.71 11.83 13.29
C GLU A 135 -15.18 11.97 13.29
N VAL A 136 -14.50 11.13 12.51
CA VAL A 136 -13.06 11.27 12.23
C VAL A 136 -12.83 11.93 10.87
N LEU A 137 -12.02 12.98 10.85
CA LEU A 137 -11.70 13.74 9.64
C LEU A 137 -10.33 13.33 9.10
N HIS A 138 -10.31 12.84 7.86
CA HIS A 138 -9.10 12.59 7.09
C HIS A 138 -8.82 13.81 6.21
N VAL A 139 -7.59 14.32 6.23
CA VAL A 139 -7.17 15.44 5.37
C VAL A 139 -5.92 15.03 4.60
N ALA A 140 -6.01 15.03 3.28
CA ALA A 140 -4.88 14.71 2.40
C ALA A 140 -4.75 15.70 1.24
N GLY A 141 -3.51 15.86 0.79
CA GLY A 141 -3.18 16.60 -0.42
C GLY A 141 -2.31 15.76 -1.37
N GLY A 142 -2.63 15.75 -2.66
CA GLY A 142 -1.85 15.07 -3.70
C GLY A 142 -1.53 13.61 -3.37
N ILE A 143 -0.24 13.23 -3.42
CA ILE A 143 0.17 11.84 -3.14
C ILE A 143 0.09 11.46 -1.66
N GLY A 144 -0.06 12.44 -0.76
CA GLY A 144 -0.16 12.21 0.69
C GLY A 144 -1.35 11.34 1.08
N ILE A 145 -2.38 11.26 0.23
CA ILE A 145 -3.52 10.36 0.41
C ILE A 145 -3.10 8.89 0.55
N ALA A 146 -1.94 8.51 0.00
CA ALA A 146 -1.45 7.14 0.03
C ALA A 146 -1.36 6.57 1.46
N ALA A 147 -1.03 7.38 2.46
CA ALA A 147 -0.86 6.92 3.84
C ALA A 147 -2.19 6.68 4.59
N LEU A 148 -3.33 7.16 4.06
CA LEU A 148 -4.60 7.23 4.80
C LEU A 148 -5.53 6.05 4.55
N LEU A 149 -5.31 5.24 3.51
CA LEU A 149 -6.23 4.15 3.19
C LEU A 149 -6.29 3.08 4.28
N LEU A 150 -5.14 2.68 4.81
CA LEU A 150 -5.07 1.66 5.86
C LEU A 150 -5.76 2.08 7.15
N PRO A 151 -5.47 3.25 7.76
CA PRO A 151 -6.17 3.66 8.98
C PRO A 151 -7.67 3.92 8.74
N ALA A 152 -8.05 4.47 7.58
CA ALA A 152 -9.46 4.67 7.24
C ALA A 152 -10.24 3.34 7.17
N ARG A 153 -9.63 2.28 6.64
CA ARG A 153 -10.25 0.95 6.61
C ARG A 153 -10.39 0.33 8.00
N GLU A 154 -9.41 0.55 8.87
CA GLU A 154 -9.45 0.07 10.24
C GLU A 154 -10.59 0.73 11.02
N LEU A 155 -10.64 2.07 11.01
CA LEU A 155 -11.76 2.83 11.58
C LEU A 155 -13.12 2.41 10.99
N ALA A 156 -13.18 2.13 9.68
CA ALA A 156 -14.42 1.70 9.03
C ALA A 156 -14.85 0.30 9.48
N SER A 157 -13.89 -0.59 9.77
CA SER A 157 -14.19 -1.94 10.28
C SER A 157 -14.77 -1.92 11.70
N GLU A 158 -14.56 -0.83 12.43
CA GLU A 158 -15.10 -0.57 13.76
C GLU A 158 -16.41 0.23 13.74
N GLY A 159 -16.90 0.57 12.54
CA GLY A 159 -18.15 1.33 12.37
C GLY A 159 -18.05 2.82 12.70
N ILE A 160 -16.83 3.37 12.80
CA ILE A 160 -16.61 4.79 13.10
C ILE A 160 -16.96 5.63 11.88
N HIS A 161 -17.77 6.68 12.09
CA HIS A 161 -18.16 7.62 11.05
C HIS A 161 -16.98 8.52 10.64
N GLN A 162 -16.79 8.70 9.33
CA GLN A 162 -15.57 9.27 8.77
C GLN A 162 -15.84 10.15 7.55
N ARG A 163 -15.01 11.18 7.38
CA ARG A 163 -15.02 12.05 6.19
C ARG A 163 -13.63 12.35 5.69
N LEU A 164 -13.45 12.32 4.36
CA LEU A 164 -12.20 12.67 3.70
C LEU A 164 -12.31 14.01 2.99
N PHE A 165 -11.40 14.92 3.32
CA PHE A 165 -11.08 16.11 2.56
C PHE A 165 -9.82 15.86 1.73
N PHE A 166 -9.92 16.05 0.43
CA PHE A 166 -8.82 15.80 -0.51
C PHE A 166 -8.67 16.94 -1.51
N GLY A 167 -7.42 17.34 -1.80
CA GLY A 167 -7.06 18.42 -2.73
C GLY A 167 -5.73 18.22 -3.45
#